data_AF-A0A3M1XPD9-F1
#
_entry.id   AF-A0A3M1XPD9-F1
#
_cell.length_a   1.000
_cell.length_b   1.000
_cell.length_c   1.000
_cell.angle_alpha   90.00
_cell.angle_beta   90.00
_cell.angle_gamma   90.00
#
_symmetry.space_group_name_H-M   'P 1'
#
loop_
_entity.id
_entity.type
_entity.pdbx_description
1 polymer ?
#
loop_
_entity_poly.entity_id
_entity_poly.type
_entity_poly.pdbx_seq_one_letter_code
_entity_poly.pdbx_strand_id
1 'polypeptide(L)'
;QGKGFAVVAEEVRKLAEKTIKATAEISENIKALQNKSTETARQMEIASNKVSESVKAIRETSELLDKIVQYAALSEDETNKIAVAVEQQSGTIEEISQNIEHSAQISRTLYQEIGKFFEKTNTLSHAVEEMEEEIKRFKLPEDPSLELENAKVAHKNWVQRLYRMYYNRETVNPDEITNHHECKFGKWYYSEGRTLYGNQREFAEIEAPHKELHEKARLAVEARKRGDKKECLRLIEDLDRLSDIIVSHLDALQDKGRFNNTEPITSTDSKLLSVK
;
A
#
# COMPACT_ATOMS: atom_id res chain seq x y z
N GLN A 1 136.76 -47.50 -11.43
CA GLN A 1 135.47 -47.83 -10.79
C GLN A 1 134.64 -46.55 -10.76
N GLY A 2 133.44 -46.49 -11.34
CA GLY A 2 132.66 -45.22 -11.38
C GLY A 2 131.46 -45.18 -12.33
N LYS A 3 131.42 -46.03 -13.36
CA LYS A 3 130.31 -46.04 -14.33
C LYS A 3 129.00 -46.62 -13.78
N GLY A 4 129.04 -47.64 -12.91
CA GLY A 4 127.83 -48.20 -12.29
C GLY A 4 127.17 -47.27 -11.27
N PHE A 5 127.96 -46.55 -10.48
CA PHE A 5 127.45 -45.54 -9.53
C PHE A 5 126.82 -44.34 -10.23
N ALA A 6 127.38 -43.89 -11.36
CA ALA A 6 126.80 -42.79 -12.14
C ALA A 6 125.42 -43.14 -12.72
N VAL A 7 125.22 -44.38 -13.19
CA VAL A 7 123.92 -44.86 -13.70
C VAL A 7 122.89 -44.99 -12.59
N VAL A 8 123.28 -45.53 -11.43
CA VAL A 8 122.39 -45.63 -10.26
C VAL A 8 122.02 -44.23 -9.73
N ALA A 9 122.97 -43.29 -9.70
CA ALA A 9 122.71 -41.92 -9.27
C ALA A 9 121.73 -41.19 -10.21
N GLU A 10 121.86 -41.37 -11.52
CA GLU A 10 120.94 -40.77 -12.50
C GLU A 10 119.52 -41.37 -12.40
N GLU A 11 119.41 -42.67 -12.10
CA GLU A 11 118.11 -43.32 -11.95
C GLU A 11 117.42 -42.97 -10.62
N VAL A 12 118.20 -42.79 -9.55
CA VAL A 12 117.72 -42.23 -8.28
C VAL A 12 117.27 -40.77 -8.47
N ARG A 13 118.01 -39.96 -9.24
CA ARG A 13 117.63 -38.57 -9.57
C ARG A 13 116.31 -38.51 -10.34
N LYS A 14 116.15 -39.34 -11.36
CA LYS A 14 114.89 -39.46 -12.11
C LYS A 14 113.72 -39.92 -11.25
N LEU A 15 113.93 -40.90 -10.36
CA LEU A 15 112.89 -41.38 -9.46
C LEU A 15 112.49 -40.29 -8.45
N ALA A 16 113.47 -39.54 -7.93
CA ALA A 16 113.23 -38.39 -7.06
C ALA A 16 112.45 -37.29 -7.79
N GLU A 17 112.82 -36.93 -9.03
CA GLU A 17 112.07 -35.96 -9.85
C GLU A 17 110.63 -36.42 -10.12
N LYS A 18 110.41 -37.69 -10.45
CA LYS A 18 109.07 -38.28 -10.58
C LYS A 18 108.27 -38.20 -9.28
N THR A 19 108.92 -38.49 -8.15
CA THR A 19 108.30 -38.45 -6.82
C THR A 19 107.93 -37.02 -6.43
N ILE A 20 108.80 -36.04 -6.71
CA ILE A 20 108.52 -34.62 -6.47
C ILE A 20 107.34 -34.16 -7.31
N LYS A 21 107.31 -34.50 -8.61
CA LYS A 21 106.19 -34.16 -9.50
C LYS A 21 104.87 -34.78 -9.04
N ALA A 22 104.87 -36.07 -8.70
CA ALA A 22 103.69 -36.75 -8.19
C ALA A 22 103.21 -36.15 -6.85
N THR A 23 104.13 -35.78 -5.96
CA THR A 23 103.78 -35.13 -4.68
C THR A 23 103.20 -33.74 -4.88
N ALA A 24 103.69 -32.98 -5.88
CA ALA A 24 103.13 -31.69 -6.26
C ALA A 24 101.70 -31.83 -6.82
N GLU A 25 101.47 -32.80 -7.71
CA GLU A 25 100.14 -33.12 -8.25
C GLU A 25 99.17 -33.56 -7.13
N ILE A 26 99.61 -34.38 -6.17
CA ILE A 26 98.81 -34.75 -5.00
C ILE A 26 98.45 -33.51 -4.17
N SER A 27 99.42 -32.63 -3.91
CA SER A 27 99.20 -31.40 -3.13
C SER A 27 98.17 -30.47 -3.80
N GLU A 28 98.21 -30.35 -5.13
CA GLU A 28 97.23 -29.59 -5.91
C GLU A 28 95.83 -30.21 -5.83
N ASN A 29 95.73 -31.54 -6.00
CA ASN A 29 94.47 -32.27 -5.87
C ASN A 29 93.87 -32.14 -4.45
N ILE A 30 94.69 -32.20 -3.40
CA ILE A 30 94.24 -32.00 -2.02
C ILE A 30 93.71 -30.57 -1.82
N LYS A 31 94.39 -29.54 -2.35
CA LYS A 31 93.89 -28.16 -2.31
C LYS A 31 92.55 -28.02 -3.04
N ALA A 32 92.42 -28.61 -4.22
CA ALA A 32 91.17 -28.60 -4.99
C ALA A 32 90.03 -29.29 -4.21
N LEU A 33 90.32 -30.42 -3.58
CA LEU A 33 89.34 -31.17 -2.78
C LEU A 33 88.93 -30.42 -1.50
N GLN A 34 89.87 -29.76 -0.83
CA GLN A 34 89.60 -28.88 0.31
C GLN A 34 88.69 -27.71 -0.11
N ASN A 35 89.03 -27.02 -1.20
CA ASN A 35 88.21 -25.91 -1.72
C ASN A 35 86.79 -26.38 -2.07
N LYS A 36 86.66 -27.54 -2.73
CA LYS A 36 85.36 -28.12 -3.07
C LYS A 36 84.54 -28.50 -1.84
N SER A 37 85.19 -28.99 -0.79
CA SER A 37 84.56 -29.35 0.48
C SER A 37 84.03 -28.10 1.20
N THR A 38 84.82 -27.03 1.25
CA THR A 38 84.40 -25.74 1.82
C THR A 38 83.22 -25.14 1.06
N GLU A 39 83.24 -25.18 -0.27
CA GLU A 39 82.11 -24.72 -1.07
C GLU A 39 80.86 -25.57 -0.84
N THR A 40 81.01 -26.89 -0.72
CA THR A 40 79.88 -27.80 -0.41
C THR A 40 79.28 -27.49 0.96
N ALA A 41 80.11 -27.24 1.98
CA ALA A 41 79.66 -26.84 3.31
C ALA A 41 78.86 -25.52 3.27
N ARG A 42 79.34 -24.53 2.51
CA ARG A 42 78.63 -23.26 2.32
C ARG A 42 77.28 -23.45 1.63
N GLN A 43 77.20 -24.31 0.61
CA GLN A 43 75.94 -24.62 -0.06
C GLN A 43 74.96 -25.35 0.86
N MET A 44 75.45 -26.26 1.71
CA MET A 44 74.63 -26.92 2.74
C MET A 44 74.06 -25.92 3.75
N GLU A 45 74.84 -24.92 4.16
CA GLU A 45 74.36 -23.86 5.07
C GLU A 45 73.24 -23.02 4.43
N ILE A 46 73.40 -22.64 3.17
CA ILE A 46 72.35 -21.95 2.40
C ILE A 46 71.09 -22.82 2.27
N ALA A 47 71.25 -24.10 1.96
CA ALA A 47 70.14 -25.04 1.86
C ALA A 47 69.41 -25.19 3.20
N SER A 48 70.14 -25.29 4.31
CA SER A 48 69.58 -25.34 5.66
C SER A 48 68.75 -24.10 5.97
N ASN A 49 69.24 -22.91 5.64
CA ASN A 49 68.50 -21.66 5.83
C ASN A 49 67.19 -21.63 5.01
N LYS A 50 67.24 -22.03 3.73
CA LYS A 50 66.05 -22.15 2.88
C LYS A 50 65.02 -23.16 3.40
N VAL A 51 65.48 -24.28 3.94
CA VAL A 51 64.60 -25.28 4.57
C VAL A 51 63.94 -24.67 5.81
N SER A 52 64.69 -23.93 6.64
CA SER A 52 64.12 -23.24 7.80
C SER A 52 63.05 -22.22 7.42
N GLU A 53 63.28 -21.42 6.37
CA GLU A 53 62.27 -20.49 5.83
C GLU A 53 61.03 -21.23 5.31
N SER A 54 61.24 -22.36 4.61
CA SER A 54 60.14 -23.19 4.10
C SER A 54 59.28 -23.76 5.24
N VAL A 55 59.91 -24.23 6.33
CA VAL A 55 59.19 -24.70 7.52
C VAL A 55 58.36 -23.58 8.15
N LYS A 56 58.88 -22.34 8.18
CA LYS A 56 58.12 -21.19 8.68
C LYS A 56 56.90 -20.90 7.81
N ALA A 57 57.06 -20.87 6.49
CA ALA A 57 55.96 -20.65 5.55
C ALA A 57 54.88 -21.75 5.64
N ILE A 58 55.29 -23.01 5.86
CA ILE A 58 54.36 -24.13 6.07
C ILE A 58 53.54 -23.94 7.35
N ARG A 59 54.14 -23.45 8.44
CA ARG A 59 53.41 -23.16 9.69
C ARG A 59 52.38 -22.05 9.49
N GLU A 60 52.78 -20.95 8.85
CA GLU A 60 51.86 -19.84 8.53
C GLU A 60 50.70 -20.30 7.64
N THR A 61 50.99 -21.17 6.66
CA THR A 61 49.96 -21.78 5.80
C THR A 61 49.01 -22.67 6.59
N SER A 62 49.52 -23.44 7.55
CA SER A 62 48.70 -24.30 8.41
C SER A 62 47.74 -23.48 9.27
N GLU A 63 48.19 -22.36 9.84
CA GLU A 63 47.34 -21.44 10.61
C GLU A 63 46.23 -20.80 9.74
N LEU A 64 46.52 -20.51 8.47
CA LEU A 64 45.52 -20.00 7.54
C LEU A 64 44.48 -21.06 7.18
N LEU A 65 44.88 -22.32 6.99
CA LEU A 65 43.96 -23.43 6.74
C LEU A 65 43.04 -23.67 7.95
N ASP A 66 43.56 -23.59 9.17
CA ASP A 66 42.73 -23.68 10.38
C ASP A 66 41.67 -22.57 10.44
N LYS A 67 42.03 -21.34 10.04
CA LYS A 67 41.05 -20.24 9.92
C LYS A 67 40.01 -20.50 8.85
N ILE A 68 40.39 -21.08 7.71
CA ILE A 68 39.45 -21.44 6.65
C ILE A 68 38.44 -22.48 7.15
N VAL A 69 38.90 -23.49 7.90
CA VAL A 69 38.01 -24.50 8.52
C VAL A 69 37.04 -23.84 9.51
N GLN A 70 37.52 -22.90 10.35
CA GLN A 70 36.65 -22.16 11.28
C GLN A 70 35.60 -21.32 10.54
N TYR A 71 35.97 -20.63 9.47
CA TYR A 71 35.02 -19.86 8.67
C TYR A 71 34.01 -20.74 7.95
N ALA A 72 34.42 -21.92 7.47
CA ALA A 72 33.50 -22.88 6.86
C ALA A 72 32.44 -23.35 7.88
N ALA A 73 32.85 -23.65 9.11
CA ALA A 73 31.92 -24.05 10.18
C ALA A 73 30.95 -22.91 10.57
N LEU A 74 31.43 -21.66 10.64
CA LEU A 74 30.55 -20.50 10.85
C LEU A 74 29.57 -20.30 9.70
N SER A 75 30.02 -20.48 8.46
CA SER A 75 29.17 -20.38 7.27
C SER A 75 28.09 -21.45 7.25
N GLU A 76 28.40 -22.65 7.72
CA GLU A 76 27.43 -23.76 7.86
C GLU A 76 26.34 -23.41 8.91
N ASP A 77 26.74 -22.88 10.07
CA ASP A 77 25.81 -22.45 11.12
C ASP A 77 24.86 -21.34 10.63
N GLU A 78 25.38 -20.32 9.94
CA GLU A 78 24.56 -19.25 9.36
C GLU A 78 23.61 -19.77 8.27
N THR A 79 24.05 -20.73 7.45
CA THR A 79 23.19 -21.37 6.44
C THR A 79 22.03 -22.12 7.09
N ASN A 80 22.27 -22.79 8.22
CA ASN A 80 21.22 -23.47 8.98
C ASN A 80 20.23 -22.47 9.59
N LYS A 81 20.69 -21.32 10.12
CA LYS A 81 19.80 -20.25 10.61
C LYS A 81 18.92 -19.69 9.50
N ILE A 82 19.48 -19.49 8.30
CA ILE A 82 18.72 -19.06 7.13
C ILE A 82 17.65 -20.10 6.78
N ALA A 83 17.97 -21.39 6.80
CA ALA A 83 17.00 -22.45 6.53
C ALA A 83 15.81 -22.40 7.50
N VAL A 84 16.08 -22.29 8.81
CA VAL A 84 15.02 -22.15 9.84
C VAL A 84 14.18 -20.89 9.61
N ALA A 85 14.81 -19.75 9.27
CA ALA A 85 14.08 -18.52 8.97
C ALA A 85 13.18 -18.65 7.73
N VAL A 86 13.63 -19.37 6.70
CA VAL A 86 12.85 -19.66 5.49
C VAL A 86 11.66 -20.57 5.80
N GLU A 87 11.81 -21.57 6.67
CA GLU A 87 10.69 -22.40 7.13
C GLU A 87 9.64 -21.56 7.86
N GLN A 88 10.06 -20.69 8.79
CA GLN A 88 9.16 -19.79 9.50
C GLN A 88 8.46 -18.79 8.56
N GLN A 89 9.19 -18.26 7.58
CA GLN A 89 8.63 -17.37 6.57
C GLN A 89 7.57 -18.07 5.71
N SER A 90 7.79 -19.34 5.37
CA SER A 90 6.81 -20.15 4.62
C SER A 90 5.48 -20.27 5.38
N GLY A 91 5.52 -20.51 6.70
CA GLY A 91 4.32 -20.54 7.53
C GLY A 91 3.59 -19.18 7.56
N THR A 92 4.34 -18.08 7.65
CA THR A 92 3.77 -16.73 7.62
C THR A 92 3.09 -16.42 6.28
N ILE A 93 3.65 -16.89 5.16
CA ILE A 93 3.06 -16.74 3.83
C ILE A 93 1.74 -17.51 3.71
N GLU A 94 1.64 -18.68 4.34
CA GLU A 94 0.40 -19.45 4.37
C GLU A 94 -0.70 -18.71 5.13
N GLU A 95 -0.40 -18.11 6.28
CA GLU A 95 -1.33 -17.25 7.02
C GLU A 95 -1.77 -16.02 6.23
N ILE A 96 -0.84 -15.35 5.54
CA ILE A 96 -1.16 -14.21 4.67
C ILE A 96 -2.11 -14.64 3.55
N SER A 97 -1.85 -15.79 2.93
CA SER A 97 -2.69 -16.34 1.86
C SER A 97 -4.11 -16.63 2.34
N GLN A 98 -4.25 -17.20 3.54
CA GLN A 98 -5.56 -17.41 4.18
C GLN A 98 -6.28 -16.09 4.47
N ASN A 99 -5.57 -15.07 4.95
CA ASN A 99 -6.15 -13.75 5.22
C ASN A 99 -6.63 -13.04 3.94
N ILE A 100 -5.93 -13.22 2.82
CA ILE A 100 -6.34 -12.69 1.52
C ILE A 100 -7.64 -13.36 1.06
N GLU A 101 -7.73 -14.70 1.13
CA GLU A 101 -8.96 -15.41 0.75
C GLU A 101 -10.13 -15.01 1.64
N HIS A 102 -9.92 -14.88 2.96
CA HIS A 102 -10.94 -14.42 3.88
C HIS A 102 -11.42 -12.99 3.55
N SER A 103 -10.50 -12.09 3.22
CA SER A 103 -10.84 -10.71 2.82
C SER A 103 -11.62 -10.67 1.49
N ALA A 104 -11.25 -11.52 0.54
CA ALA A 104 -11.99 -11.68 -0.71
C ALA A 104 -13.41 -12.22 -0.44
N GLN A 105 -13.55 -13.17 0.48
CA GLN A 105 -14.85 -13.72 0.88
C GLN A 105 -15.74 -12.67 1.57
N ILE A 106 -15.20 -11.87 2.48
CA ILE A 106 -15.91 -10.76 3.11
C ILE A 106 -16.38 -9.76 2.04
N SER A 107 -15.50 -9.41 1.10
CA SER A 107 -15.84 -8.48 0.01
C SER A 107 -17.00 -9.01 -0.84
N ARG A 108 -16.98 -10.30 -1.21
CA ARG A 108 -18.09 -10.96 -1.93
C ARG A 108 -19.40 -10.88 -1.14
N THR A 109 -19.34 -11.18 0.16
CA THR A 109 -20.51 -11.14 1.04
C THR A 109 -21.07 -9.73 1.15
N LEU A 110 -20.22 -8.71 1.29
CA LEU A 110 -20.63 -7.31 1.34
C LEU A 110 -21.35 -6.88 0.07
N TYR A 111 -20.85 -7.26 -1.12
CA TYR A 111 -21.54 -6.96 -2.38
C TYR A 111 -22.93 -7.60 -2.46
N GLN A 112 -23.10 -8.82 -1.96
CA GLN A 112 -24.41 -9.49 -1.90
C GLN A 112 -25.37 -8.77 -0.95
N GLU A 113 -24.91 -8.38 0.23
CA GLU A 113 -25.71 -7.65 1.21
C GLU A 113 -26.11 -6.25 0.72
N ILE A 114 -25.22 -5.55 0.02
CA ILE A 114 -25.54 -4.27 -0.65
C ILE A 114 -26.66 -4.48 -1.69
N GLY A 115 -26.61 -5.57 -2.46
CA GLY A 115 -27.67 -5.93 -3.40
C GLY A 115 -29.04 -6.07 -2.70
N LYS A 116 -29.09 -6.85 -1.62
CA LYS A 116 -30.32 -7.03 -0.80
C LYS A 116 -30.79 -5.73 -0.16
N PHE A 117 -29.86 -4.87 0.26
CA PHE A 117 -30.18 -3.56 0.84
C PHE A 117 -30.89 -2.65 -0.16
N PHE A 118 -30.41 -2.63 -1.41
CA PHE A 118 -31.09 -1.89 -2.48
C PHE A 118 -32.48 -2.44 -2.79
N GLU A 119 -32.65 -3.77 -2.82
CA GLU A 119 -33.97 -4.39 -3.01
C GLU A 119 -34.95 -3.95 -1.92
N LYS A 120 -34.54 -4.02 -0.64
CA LYS A 120 -35.35 -3.57 0.50
C LYS A 120 -35.69 -2.08 0.42
N THR A 121 -34.71 -1.25 0.08
CA THR A 121 -34.92 0.19 -0.09
C THR A 121 -35.91 0.48 -1.21
N ASN A 122 -35.87 -0.29 -2.31
CA ASN A 122 -36.83 -0.13 -3.41
C ASN A 122 -38.25 -0.54 -3.01
N THR A 123 -38.41 -1.65 -2.28
CA THR A 123 -39.70 -2.06 -1.71
C THR A 123 -40.26 -0.97 -0.77
N LEU A 124 -39.41 -0.38 0.06
CA LEU A 124 -39.82 0.71 0.95
C LEU A 124 -40.25 1.96 0.17
N SER A 125 -39.51 2.33 -0.87
CA SER A 125 -39.87 3.46 -1.75
C SER A 125 -41.26 3.27 -2.35
N HIS A 126 -41.57 2.08 -2.87
CA HIS A 126 -42.89 1.78 -3.40
C HIS A 126 -43.99 1.83 -2.34
N ALA A 127 -43.74 1.32 -1.13
CA ALA A 127 -44.73 1.40 -0.05
C ALA A 127 -45.02 2.85 0.38
N VAL A 128 -44.00 3.73 0.34
CA VAL A 128 -44.19 5.17 0.59
C VAL A 128 -45.00 5.82 -0.53
N GLU A 129 -44.70 5.52 -1.80
CA GLU A 129 -45.48 6.02 -2.95
C GLU A 129 -46.96 5.60 -2.85
N GLU A 130 -47.24 4.34 -2.49
CA GLU A 130 -48.61 3.86 -2.27
C GLU A 130 -49.30 4.62 -1.12
N MET A 131 -48.59 4.85 -0.01
CA MET A 131 -49.12 5.58 1.13
C MET A 131 -49.42 7.05 0.77
N GLU A 132 -48.55 7.71 -0.01
CA GLU A 132 -48.79 9.06 -0.52
C GLU A 132 -50.02 9.14 -1.42
N GLU A 133 -50.22 8.16 -2.31
CA GLU A 133 -51.41 8.11 -3.17
C GLU A 133 -52.70 7.93 -2.36
N GLU A 134 -52.68 7.10 -1.31
CA GLU A 134 -53.82 6.97 -0.40
C GLU A 134 -54.07 8.27 0.40
N ILE A 135 -53.04 8.97 0.86
CA ILE A 135 -53.19 10.29 1.51
C ILE A 135 -53.82 11.32 0.56
N LYS A 136 -53.40 11.37 -0.72
CA LYS A 136 -54.00 12.28 -1.72
C LYS A 136 -55.49 12.01 -1.94
N ARG A 137 -55.94 10.75 -1.83
CA ARG A 137 -57.37 10.40 -1.93
C ARG A 137 -58.21 11.01 -0.81
N PHE A 138 -57.64 11.29 0.35
CA PHE A 138 -58.36 11.85 1.49
C PHE A 138 -58.77 13.32 1.35
N LYS A 139 -58.44 14.02 0.24
CA LYS A 139 -58.83 15.42 -0.04
C LYS A 139 -58.75 16.33 1.21
N LEU A 140 -57.63 16.25 1.91
CA LEU A 140 -57.37 17.11 3.07
C LEU A 140 -57.36 18.59 2.62
N PRO A 141 -57.77 19.53 3.50
CA PRO A 141 -57.64 20.96 3.22
C PRO A 141 -56.19 21.29 2.84
N GLU A 142 -55.98 22.16 1.85
CA GLU A 142 -54.64 22.63 1.48
C GLU A 142 -54.02 23.35 2.69
N ASP A 143 -53.04 22.71 3.33
CA ASP A 143 -52.26 23.27 4.43
C ASP A 143 -50.91 23.74 3.87
N PRO A 144 -50.62 25.05 3.89
CA PRO A 144 -49.34 25.59 3.41
C PRO A 144 -48.11 25.04 4.16
N SER A 145 -48.28 24.47 5.36
CA SER A 145 -47.21 23.79 6.09
C SER A 145 -46.85 22.41 5.49
N LEU A 146 -47.75 21.80 4.71
CA LEU A 146 -47.53 20.53 4.03
C LEU A 146 -46.62 20.69 2.79
N GLU A 147 -46.58 21.88 2.17
CA GLU A 147 -45.69 22.13 1.03
C GLU A 147 -44.21 22.15 1.43
N LEU A 148 -43.89 22.59 2.65
CA LEU A 148 -42.53 22.48 3.21
C LEU A 148 -42.12 21.02 3.36
N GLU A 149 -43.03 20.17 3.84
CA GLU A 149 -42.77 18.73 4.01
C GLU A 149 -42.64 18.01 2.66
N ASN A 150 -43.52 18.32 1.71
CA ASN A 150 -43.45 17.83 0.33
C ASN A 150 -42.11 18.19 -0.34
N ALA A 151 -41.60 19.40 -0.08
CA ALA A 151 -40.32 19.84 -0.62
C ALA A 151 -39.13 19.02 -0.06
N LYS A 152 -39.14 18.68 1.23
CA LYS A 152 -38.10 17.83 1.84
C LYS A 152 -38.10 16.43 1.25
N VAL A 153 -39.28 15.81 1.15
CA VAL A 153 -39.44 14.46 0.59
C VAL A 153 -39.03 14.42 -0.89
N ALA A 154 -39.47 15.40 -1.69
CA ALA A 154 -39.13 15.48 -3.10
C ALA A 154 -37.62 15.58 -3.33
N HIS A 155 -36.89 16.38 -2.54
CA HIS A 155 -35.43 16.47 -2.65
C HIS A 155 -34.73 15.16 -2.24
N LYS A 156 -35.14 14.52 -1.14
CA LYS A 156 -34.56 13.23 -0.71
C LYS A 156 -34.76 12.14 -1.76
N ASN A 157 -35.96 12.04 -2.33
CA ASN A 157 -36.26 11.08 -3.41
C ASN A 157 -35.41 11.37 -4.66
N TRP A 158 -35.17 12.65 -4.96
CA TRP A 158 -34.33 13.06 -6.08
C TRP A 158 -32.85 12.68 -5.89
N VAL A 159 -32.27 12.90 -4.70
CA VAL A 159 -30.89 12.48 -4.39
C VAL A 159 -30.74 10.96 -4.51
N GLN A 160 -31.71 10.20 -4.00
CA GLN A 160 -31.72 8.74 -4.15
C GLN A 160 -31.78 8.29 -5.61
N ARG A 161 -32.52 9.00 -6.47
CA ARG A 161 -32.56 8.76 -7.92
C ARG A 161 -31.16 8.85 -8.55
N LEU A 162 -30.35 9.83 -8.14
CA LEU A 162 -28.98 9.98 -8.63
C LEU A 162 -28.05 8.86 -8.15
N TYR A 163 -28.21 8.39 -6.91
CA TYR A 163 -27.51 7.18 -6.45
C TYR A 163 -27.92 5.95 -7.26
N ARG A 164 -29.21 5.75 -7.58
CA ARG A 164 -29.67 4.67 -8.46
C ARG A 164 -29.03 4.76 -9.85
N MET A 165 -28.90 5.96 -10.42
CA MET A 165 -28.17 6.19 -11.67
C MET A 165 -26.69 5.82 -11.56
N TYR A 166 -26.02 6.19 -10.47
CA TYR A 166 -24.62 5.85 -10.23
C TYR A 166 -24.40 4.32 -10.31
N TYR A 167 -25.26 3.55 -9.64
CA TYR A 167 -25.23 2.09 -9.58
C TYR A 167 -25.84 1.38 -10.80
N ASN A 168 -26.12 2.08 -11.92
CA ASN A 168 -26.74 1.53 -13.14
C ASN A 168 -28.11 0.87 -12.90
N ARG A 169 -28.87 1.35 -11.91
CA ARG A 169 -30.24 0.88 -11.64
C ARG A 169 -31.30 1.74 -12.32
N GLU A 170 -30.94 2.95 -12.75
CA GLU A 170 -31.84 3.91 -13.39
C GLU A 170 -31.08 4.75 -14.41
N THR A 171 -31.76 5.23 -15.46
CA THR A 171 -31.18 6.20 -16.41
C THR A 171 -31.85 7.54 -16.18
N VAL A 172 -31.05 8.58 -15.97
CA VAL A 172 -31.51 9.97 -15.81
C VAL A 172 -30.90 10.79 -16.94
N ASN A 173 -31.72 11.51 -17.70
CA ASN A 173 -31.23 12.41 -18.74
C ASN A 173 -30.93 13.80 -18.17
N PRO A 174 -29.86 14.49 -18.62
CA PRO A 174 -29.57 15.86 -18.19
C PRO A 174 -30.74 16.83 -18.41
N ASP A 175 -31.50 16.62 -19.49
CA ASP A 175 -32.63 17.48 -19.87
C ASP A 175 -33.87 17.29 -18.97
N GLU A 176 -33.91 16.22 -18.16
CA GLU A 176 -34.93 16.03 -17.12
C GLU A 176 -34.65 16.87 -15.87
N ILE A 177 -33.44 17.42 -15.74
CA ILE A 177 -33.05 18.26 -14.60
C ILE A 177 -33.52 19.68 -14.87
N THR A 178 -34.71 20.01 -14.38
CA THR A 178 -35.26 21.37 -14.48
C THR A 178 -34.42 22.38 -13.71
N ASN A 179 -34.52 23.65 -14.10
CA ASN A 179 -33.94 24.76 -13.34
C ASN A 179 -34.60 24.87 -11.94
N HIS A 180 -33.85 25.32 -10.93
CA HIS A 180 -34.36 25.60 -9.58
C HIS A 180 -35.59 26.54 -9.53
N HIS A 181 -35.85 27.36 -10.55
CA HIS A 181 -37.10 28.13 -10.66
C HIS A 181 -38.28 27.35 -11.25
N GLU A 182 -38.01 26.30 -12.02
CA GLU A 182 -39.02 25.55 -12.78
C GLU A 182 -39.49 24.27 -12.05
N CYS A 183 -38.74 23.83 -11.03
CA CYS A 183 -39.14 22.73 -10.18
C CYS A 183 -40.37 23.10 -9.33
N LYS A 184 -41.12 22.09 -8.85
CA LYS A 184 -42.36 22.30 -8.06
C LYS A 184 -42.11 23.21 -6.85
N PHE A 185 -41.04 22.94 -6.09
CA PHE A 185 -40.64 23.76 -4.95
C PHE A 185 -40.23 25.18 -5.36
N GLY A 186 -39.48 25.33 -6.45
CA GLY A 186 -39.08 26.63 -6.99
C GLY A 186 -40.27 27.51 -7.32
N LYS A 187 -41.26 26.98 -8.05
CA LYS A 187 -42.49 27.70 -8.38
C LYS A 187 -43.22 28.20 -7.14
N TRP A 188 -43.30 27.38 -6.09
CA TRP A 188 -43.86 27.77 -4.80
C TRP A 188 -42.99 28.81 -4.07
N TYR A 189 -41.67 28.60 -4.01
CA TYR A 189 -40.70 29.47 -3.35
C TYR A 189 -40.76 30.90 -3.88
N TYR A 190 -40.86 31.07 -5.21
CA TYR A 190 -40.94 32.40 -5.83
C TYR A 190 -42.36 32.99 -5.89
N SER A 191 -43.39 32.24 -5.46
CA SER A 191 -44.79 32.71 -5.42
C SER A 191 -45.30 32.76 -3.98
N GLU A 192 -46.19 31.84 -3.61
CA GLU A 192 -46.87 31.78 -2.32
C GLU A 192 -45.89 31.66 -1.14
N GLY A 193 -44.81 30.88 -1.29
CA GLY A 193 -43.78 30.74 -0.26
C GLY A 193 -43.14 32.08 0.10
N ARG A 194 -42.90 32.96 -0.89
CA ARG A 194 -42.37 34.31 -0.64
C ARG A 194 -43.37 35.19 0.09
N THR A 195 -44.66 35.06 -0.19
CA THR A 195 -45.73 35.79 0.51
C THR A 195 -45.83 35.36 1.98
N LEU A 196 -45.71 34.06 2.25
CA LEU A 196 -45.87 33.50 3.59
C LEU A 196 -44.61 33.63 4.46
N TYR A 197 -43.43 33.38 3.89
CA TYR A 197 -42.17 33.21 4.62
C TYR A 197 -41.08 34.19 4.20
N GLY A 198 -41.32 35.08 3.24
CA GLY A 198 -40.28 35.96 2.67
C GLY A 198 -39.59 36.90 3.67
N ASN A 199 -40.21 37.16 4.82
CA ASN A 199 -39.60 37.94 5.91
C ASN A 199 -38.73 37.11 6.87
N GLN A 200 -38.68 35.78 6.70
CA GLN A 200 -37.87 34.90 7.53
C GLN A 200 -36.48 34.71 6.91
N ARG A 201 -35.45 34.82 7.74
CA ARG A 201 -34.05 34.67 7.30
C ARG A 201 -33.79 33.29 6.70
N GLU A 202 -34.33 32.25 7.33
CA GLU A 202 -34.18 30.86 6.92
C GLU A 202 -34.78 30.61 5.53
N PHE A 203 -35.80 31.37 5.13
CA PHE A 203 -36.38 31.30 3.79
C PHE A 203 -35.39 31.83 2.74
N ALA A 204 -34.80 33.00 2.98
CA ALA A 204 -33.81 33.57 2.07
C ALA A 204 -32.53 32.74 1.96
N GLU A 205 -32.12 32.06 3.04
CA GLU A 205 -30.92 31.22 3.08
C GLU A 205 -31.06 29.93 2.25
N ILE A 206 -32.27 29.53 1.81
CA ILE A 206 -32.50 28.34 0.96
C ILE A 206 -32.07 28.58 -0.50
N GLU A 207 -32.17 29.80 -1.01
CA GLU A 207 -32.02 30.07 -2.46
C GLU A 207 -30.65 29.67 -3.02
N ALA A 208 -29.58 30.05 -2.31
CA ALA A 208 -28.21 29.75 -2.72
C ALA A 208 -27.93 28.22 -2.77
N PRO A 209 -28.14 27.44 -1.69
CA PRO A 209 -27.92 26.00 -1.73
C PRO A 209 -28.87 25.27 -2.69
N HIS A 210 -30.12 25.73 -2.85
CA HIS A 210 -31.07 25.14 -3.81
C HIS A 210 -30.62 25.31 -5.27
N LYS A 211 -30.10 26.50 -5.62
CA LYS A 211 -29.51 26.74 -6.94
C LYS A 211 -28.28 25.87 -7.18
N GLU A 212 -27.38 25.77 -6.20
CA GLU A 212 -26.18 24.95 -6.28
C GLU A 212 -26.52 23.45 -6.42
N LEU A 213 -27.57 23.00 -5.73
CA LEU A 213 -28.06 21.63 -5.81
C LEU A 213 -28.49 21.28 -7.23
N HIS A 214 -29.27 22.12 -7.91
CA HIS A 214 -29.66 21.86 -9.30
C HIS A 214 -28.48 21.82 -10.27
N GLU A 215 -27.49 22.71 -10.11
CA GLU A 215 -26.31 22.71 -10.98
C GLU A 215 -25.43 21.47 -10.76
N LYS A 216 -25.19 21.08 -9.50
CA LYS A 216 -24.42 19.86 -9.20
C LYS A 216 -25.13 18.60 -9.68
N ALA A 217 -26.46 18.56 -9.61
CA ALA A 217 -27.24 17.44 -10.15
C ALA A 217 -27.02 17.30 -11.66
N ARG A 218 -27.06 18.41 -12.40
CA ARG A 218 -26.76 18.45 -13.84
C ARG A 218 -25.36 17.95 -14.15
N LEU A 219 -24.36 18.44 -13.42
CA LEU A 219 -22.97 18.02 -13.57
C LEU A 219 -22.75 16.54 -13.25
N ALA A 220 -23.46 16.00 -12.24
CA ALA A 220 -23.36 14.59 -11.85
C ALA A 220 -23.86 13.66 -12.97
N VAL A 221 -24.99 14.00 -13.60
CA VAL A 221 -25.53 13.24 -14.74
C VAL A 221 -24.62 13.35 -15.97
N GLU A 222 -24.08 14.54 -16.25
CA GLU A 222 -23.11 14.71 -17.35
C GLU A 222 -21.83 13.91 -17.11
N ALA A 223 -21.27 13.94 -15.89
CA ALA A 223 -20.09 13.15 -15.52
C ALA A 223 -20.35 11.65 -15.71
N ARG A 224 -21.56 11.18 -15.34
CA ARG A 224 -21.98 9.80 -15.58
C ARG A 224 -22.00 9.45 -17.07
N LYS A 225 -22.57 10.32 -17.90
CA LYS A 225 -22.67 10.16 -19.36
C LYS A 225 -21.29 10.12 -20.03
N ARG A 226 -20.32 10.87 -19.50
CA ARG A 226 -18.91 10.86 -19.93
C ARG A 226 -18.11 9.66 -19.41
N GLY A 227 -18.70 8.81 -18.56
CA GLY A 227 -18.04 7.65 -17.95
C GLY A 227 -17.18 7.97 -16.73
N ASP A 228 -17.13 9.21 -16.28
CA ASP A 228 -16.36 9.62 -15.10
C ASP A 228 -17.14 9.30 -13.81
N LYS A 229 -17.01 8.06 -13.36
CA LYS A 229 -17.66 7.58 -12.13
C LYS A 229 -17.13 8.28 -10.89
N LYS A 230 -15.86 8.69 -10.86
CA LYS A 230 -15.25 9.29 -9.67
C LYS A 230 -15.84 10.68 -9.43
N GLU A 231 -15.87 11.51 -10.47
CA GLU A 231 -16.46 12.84 -10.39
C GLU A 231 -17.97 12.79 -10.16
N CYS A 232 -18.66 11.83 -10.80
CA CYS A 232 -20.09 11.60 -10.57
C CYS A 232 -20.41 11.33 -9.08
N LEU A 233 -19.67 10.42 -8.43
CA LEU A 233 -19.89 10.12 -7.02
C LEU A 233 -19.61 11.33 -6.12
N ARG A 234 -18.50 12.03 -6.37
CA ARG A 234 -18.13 13.23 -5.61
C ARG A 234 -19.22 14.31 -5.68
N LEU A 235 -19.80 14.52 -6.87
CA LEU A 235 -20.90 15.47 -7.06
C LEU A 235 -22.19 15.03 -6.36
N ILE A 236 -22.48 13.73 -6.30
CA ILE A 236 -23.63 13.18 -5.56
C ILE A 236 -23.44 13.34 -4.04
N GLU A 237 -22.23 13.14 -3.52
CA GLU A 237 -21.92 13.38 -2.10
C GLU A 237 -22.05 14.87 -1.74
N ASP A 238 -21.62 15.78 -2.62
CA ASP A 238 -21.84 17.23 -2.44
C ASP A 238 -23.34 17.58 -2.44
N LEU A 239 -24.15 16.93 -3.28
CA LEU A 239 -25.60 17.12 -3.33
C LEU A 239 -26.30 16.71 -2.05
N ASP A 240 -25.88 15.58 -1.47
CA ASP A 240 -26.43 15.08 -0.21
C ASP A 240 -26.24 16.11 0.92
N ARG A 241 -25.03 16.70 1.00
CA ARG A 241 -24.74 17.78 1.95
C ARG A 241 -25.57 19.03 1.71
N LEU A 242 -25.77 19.44 0.46
CA LEU A 242 -26.64 20.59 0.13
C LEU A 242 -28.11 20.30 0.47
N SER A 243 -28.56 19.07 0.25
CA SER A 243 -29.90 18.63 0.62
C SER A 243 -30.10 18.71 2.13
N ASP A 244 -29.14 18.28 2.95
CA ASP A 244 -29.20 18.40 4.41
C ASP A 244 -29.30 19.87 4.86
N ILE A 245 -28.57 20.78 4.22
CA ILE A 245 -28.65 22.23 4.50
C ILE A 245 -30.05 22.76 4.19
N ILE A 246 -30.60 22.45 3.01
CA ILE A 246 -31.94 22.90 2.61
C ILE A 246 -33.00 22.34 3.55
N VAL A 247 -32.94 21.04 3.87
CA VAL A 247 -33.89 20.39 4.79
C VAL A 247 -33.84 21.04 6.18
N SER A 248 -32.65 21.35 6.70
CA SER A 248 -32.48 22.06 7.98
C SER A 248 -33.15 23.45 7.99
N HIS A 249 -33.03 24.21 6.90
CA HIS A 249 -33.73 25.49 6.77
C HIS A 249 -35.26 25.32 6.67
N LEU A 250 -35.73 24.31 5.95
CA LEU A 250 -37.17 23.98 5.86
C LEU A 250 -37.75 23.54 7.22
N ASP A 251 -37.00 22.75 8.01
CA ASP A 251 -37.37 22.39 9.38
C ASP A 251 -37.50 23.63 10.27
N ALA A 252 -36.51 24.53 10.22
CA ALA A 252 -36.52 25.77 11.00
C ALA A 252 -37.69 26.72 10.63
N LEU A 253 -38.08 26.76 9.35
CA LEU A 253 -39.26 27.51 8.89
C LEU A 253 -40.57 26.89 9.41
N GLN A 254 -40.67 25.56 9.36
CA GLN A 254 -41.85 24.84 9.82
C GLN A 254 -42.06 25.00 11.32
N ASP A 255 -40.99 24.91 12.11
CA ASP A 255 -41.05 25.13 13.56
C ASP A 255 -41.56 26.54 13.88
N LYS A 256 -41.06 27.58 13.20
CA LYS A 256 -41.51 28.97 13.39
C LYS A 256 -42.96 29.21 12.90
N GLY A 257 -43.37 28.58 11.81
CA GLY A 257 -44.75 28.66 11.30
C GLY A 257 -45.76 28.05 12.27
N ARG A 258 -45.37 26.99 12.99
CA ARG A 258 -46.20 26.33 14.01
C ARG A 258 -46.48 27.20 15.24
N PHE A 259 -45.56 28.11 15.59
CA PHE A 259 -45.73 29.07 16.70
C PHE A 259 -46.55 30.32 16.34
N ASN A 260 -46.64 30.69 15.05
CA ASN A 260 -47.42 31.86 14.62
C ASN A 260 -48.91 31.56 14.36
N ASN A 261 -49.28 30.29 14.12
CA ASN A 261 -50.66 29.87 13.85
C ASN A 261 -51.44 29.40 15.11
N THR A 262 -50.87 29.49 16.31
CA THR A 262 -51.63 29.29 17.55
C THR A 262 -52.28 30.60 18.02
N GLU A 263 -53.38 31.01 17.38
CA GLU A 263 -54.38 31.77 18.13
C GLU A 263 -54.92 30.89 19.26
N PRO A 264 -55.15 31.42 20.48
CA PRO A 264 -55.60 30.61 21.59
C PRO A 264 -57.00 30.07 21.27
N ILE A 265 -57.11 28.74 21.21
CA ILE A 265 -58.39 28.04 21.23
C ILE A 265 -59.09 28.48 22.52
N THR A 266 -60.01 29.42 22.42
CA THR A 266 -60.89 29.77 23.52
C THR A 266 -61.74 28.54 23.81
N SER A 267 -61.64 28.05 25.04
CA SER A 267 -62.26 26.80 25.46
C SER A 267 -63.79 26.92 25.42
N THR A 268 -64.44 26.43 24.35
CA THR A 268 -65.90 26.30 24.41
C THR A 268 -66.52 25.10 23.69
N ASP A 269 -65.78 24.16 23.11
CA ASP A 269 -66.39 22.96 22.55
C ASP A 269 -65.68 21.67 22.96
N SER A 270 -65.86 21.31 24.25
CA SER A 270 -65.63 19.97 24.78
C SER A 270 -66.96 19.25 25.00
N LYS A 271 -67.81 19.20 23.97
CA LYS A 271 -68.97 18.32 23.93
C LYS A 271 -69.24 17.92 22.49
N LEU A 272 -68.62 16.82 22.06
CA LEU A 272 -69.14 15.86 21.09
C LEU A 272 -68.01 14.88 20.74
N LEU A 273 -67.81 13.87 21.58
CA LEU A 273 -67.25 12.56 21.19
C LEU A 273 -67.65 11.56 22.27
N SER A 274 -68.96 11.34 22.37
CA SER A 274 -69.53 10.07 22.81
C SER A 274 -70.46 9.66 21.68
N VAL A 275 -70.17 8.59 20.96
CA VAL A 275 -71.12 7.55 20.51
C VAL A 275 -70.30 6.40 19.93
N LYS A 276 -70.48 5.24 20.57
CA LYS A 276 -70.44 3.82 20.13
C LYS A 276 -69.59 3.41 18.93
#